data_AF-G0NU42-F1
#
_entry.id   AF-G0NU42-F1
#
_cell.length_a   1.000
_cell.length_b   1.000
_cell.length_c   1.000
_cell.angle_alpha   90.00
_cell.angle_beta   90.00
_cell.angle_gamma   90.00
#
_symmetry.space_group_name_H-M   'P 1'
#
loop_
_entity.id
_entity.type
_entity.pdbx_description
1 polymer ?
#
loop_
_entity_poly.entity_id
_entity_poly.type
_entity_poly.pdbx_seq_one_letter_code
_entity_poly.pdbx_strand_id
1 'polypeptide(L)'
;MGIINQTDDTYGSVVAFKVDTVDGICPDGVNPPIFDNQNATGSLYISSGSYPKWVYYTIYTSGKEWSIAYTVNNSCSSSSPIYYERSEGTSLCVTGMIDNQDSTVGGYNYDNLVSYCNEASTTPISFSYQEDTLYFTDLIESWGPLLFQQARLNNTYVRIDGIRTSECQLTPKTDECMSVKGFTFVGPPPKNLDSYVWITDSSAQETLDDNCIVMVMNDTNPIRMDIRTCSGSGSPLPPKMIVCSTPAWGF
;
A
#
# COMPACT_ATOMS: atom_id res chain seq x y z
N MET A 1 -2.43 -32.30 23.70
CA MET A 1 -2.42 -32.36 22.22
C MET A 1 -2.56 -33.81 21.81
N GLY A 2 -3.59 -34.14 21.04
CA GLY A 2 -3.76 -35.49 20.49
C GLY A 2 -2.71 -35.80 19.42
N ILE A 3 -2.43 -37.08 19.21
CA ILE A 3 -1.55 -37.54 18.13
C ILE A 3 -2.31 -37.40 16.80
N ILE A 4 -1.77 -36.60 15.87
CA ILE A 4 -2.30 -36.50 14.51
C ILE A 4 -1.69 -37.64 13.68
N ASN A 5 -2.51 -38.60 13.28
CA ASN A 5 -2.10 -39.68 12.39
C ASN A 5 -2.28 -39.27 10.93
N GLN A 6 -1.29 -39.60 10.10
CA GLN A 6 -1.38 -39.44 8.65
C GLN A 6 -2.41 -40.44 8.10
N THR A 7 -3.29 -39.99 7.22
CA THR A 7 -4.25 -40.86 6.53
C THR A 7 -3.55 -41.65 5.41
N ASP A 8 -4.01 -42.88 5.16
CA ASP A 8 -3.58 -43.71 4.03
C ASP A 8 -4.70 -43.89 2.99
N ASP A 9 -4.40 -44.62 1.91
CA ASP A 9 -5.28 -44.90 0.78
C ASP A 9 -6.50 -45.77 1.15
N THR A 10 -6.51 -46.43 2.31
CA THR A 10 -7.67 -47.20 2.79
C THR A 10 -8.83 -46.31 3.24
N TYR A 11 -8.57 -45.04 3.53
CA TYR A 11 -9.59 -44.06 3.91
C TYR A 11 -10.29 -43.38 2.71
N GLY A 12 -9.89 -43.72 1.47
CA GLY A 12 -10.41 -43.08 0.26
C GLY A 12 -10.03 -41.59 0.17
N SER A 13 -10.93 -40.75 -0.36
CA SER A 13 -10.71 -39.30 -0.44
C SER A 13 -10.97 -38.64 0.92
N VAL A 14 -9.92 -38.44 1.70
CA VAL A 14 -9.99 -37.69 2.96
C VAL A 14 -9.74 -36.22 2.69
N VAL A 15 -10.69 -35.37 3.10
CA VAL A 15 -10.52 -33.91 3.13
C VAL A 15 -10.49 -33.47 4.58
N ALA A 16 -9.37 -32.89 5.02
CA ALA A 16 -9.21 -32.34 6.34
C ALA A 16 -9.39 -30.81 6.31
N PHE A 17 -10.18 -30.28 7.25
CA PHE A 17 -10.40 -28.84 7.42
C PHE A 17 -9.83 -28.39 8.76
N LYS A 18 -9.18 -27.23 8.77
CA LYS A 18 -8.73 -26.58 10.01
C LYS A 18 -9.83 -25.65 10.52
N VAL A 19 -10.57 -26.09 11.52
CA VAL A 19 -11.68 -25.32 12.09
C VAL A 19 -11.20 -24.39 13.21
N ASP A 20 -11.90 -23.28 13.41
CA ASP A 20 -11.67 -22.37 14.52
C ASP A 20 -12.04 -23.05 15.84
N THR A 21 -11.25 -22.78 16.89
CA THR A 21 -11.40 -23.39 18.22
C THR A 21 -11.45 -22.32 19.29
N VAL A 22 -12.26 -22.51 20.32
CA VAL A 22 -12.18 -21.72 21.56
C VAL A 22 -11.11 -22.35 22.44
N ASP A 23 -10.13 -21.55 22.88
CA ASP A 23 -9.04 -21.96 23.79
C ASP A 23 -8.22 -23.18 23.31
N GLY A 24 -8.14 -23.42 21.99
CA GLY A 24 -7.40 -24.54 21.41
C GLY A 24 -8.09 -25.91 21.58
N ILE A 25 -9.35 -25.92 22.03
CA ILE A 25 -10.16 -27.13 22.18
C ILE A 25 -10.86 -27.40 20.86
N CYS A 26 -10.58 -28.57 20.25
CA CYS A 26 -11.31 -29.01 19.08
C CYS A 26 -12.81 -29.07 19.42
N PRO A 27 -13.68 -28.58 18.52
CA PRO A 27 -15.10 -28.81 18.67
C PRO A 27 -15.38 -30.31 18.80
N ASP A 28 -16.27 -30.69 19.72
CA ASP A 28 -16.66 -32.08 19.97
C ASP A 28 -18.10 -32.29 19.50
N GLY A 29 -18.39 -33.46 18.91
CA GLY A 29 -19.75 -33.82 18.55
C GLY A 29 -19.85 -35.12 17.76
N VAL A 30 -21.07 -35.66 17.66
CA VAL A 30 -21.30 -37.04 17.18
C VAL A 30 -21.53 -37.12 15.66
N ASN A 31 -21.81 -35.99 14.99
CA ASN A 31 -22.20 -35.94 13.58
C ASN A 31 -21.23 -35.08 12.73
N PRO A 32 -20.04 -35.55 12.35
CA PRO A 32 -19.18 -34.79 11.44
C PRO A 32 -19.92 -34.34 10.16
N PRO A 33 -19.67 -33.12 9.65
CA PRO A 33 -18.66 -32.14 10.05
C PRO A 33 -19.20 -31.13 11.06
N ILE A 34 -20.41 -31.35 11.58
CA ILE A 34 -21.12 -30.47 12.50
C ILE A 34 -20.99 -31.02 13.93
N PHE A 35 -20.29 -30.27 14.77
CA PHE A 35 -20.06 -30.63 16.16
C PHE A 35 -21.34 -30.38 16.95
N ASP A 36 -22.19 -31.40 17.03
CA ASP A 36 -23.53 -31.35 17.63
C ASP A 36 -24.49 -30.36 16.93
N ASN A 37 -24.61 -30.50 15.60
CA ASN A 37 -25.44 -29.65 14.74
C ASN A 37 -25.02 -28.16 14.68
N GLN A 38 -23.79 -27.85 15.11
CA GLN A 38 -23.21 -26.53 14.91
C GLN A 38 -22.32 -26.50 13.67
N ASN A 39 -22.47 -25.44 12.89
CA ASN A 39 -21.60 -25.18 11.75
C ASN A 39 -20.14 -25.04 12.20
N ALA A 40 -19.21 -25.58 11.42
CA ALA A 40 -17.79 -25.41 11.67
C ALA A 40 -17.26 -24.24 10.84
N THR A 41 -16.62 -23.25 11.47
CA THR A 41 -15.97 -22.14 10.76
C THR A 41 -14.47 -22.35 10.71
N GLY A 42 -13.81 -21.70 9.76
CA GLY A 42 -12.35 -21.68 9.71
C GLY A 42 -11.84 -20.56 8.81
N SER A 43 -10.53 -20.37 8.85
CA SER A 43 -9.83 -19.44 7.97
C SER A 43 -8.57 -20.06 7.38
N LEU A 44 -8.24 -19.67 6.15
CA LEU A 44 -7.02 -20.04 5.43
C LEU A 44 -6.32 -18.78 4.94
N TYR A 45 -5.02 -18.68 5.23
CA TYR A 45 -4.15 -17.71 4.57
C TYR A 45 -3.47 -18.35 3.38
N ILE A 46 -3.68 -17.78 2.20
CA ILE A 46 -3.08 -18.24 0.95
C ILE A 46 -2.10 -17.17 0.50
N SER A 47 -0.80 -17.45 0.61
CA SER A 47 0.27 -16.55 0.15
C SER A 47 0.64 -16.75 -1.33
N SER A 48 0.20 -17.83 -1.95
CA SER A 48 0.46 -18.14 -3.37
C SER A 48 -0.54 -17.44 -4.29
N GLY A 49 -0.08 -16.99 -5.45
CA GLY A 49 -0.89 -16.32 -6.48
C GLY A 49 -0.41 -14.89 -6.71
N SER A 50 -1.23 -14.06 -7.34
CA SER A 50 -0.88 -12.65 -7.59
C SER A 50 -0.72 -11.86 -6.29
N TYR A 51 -1.63 -12.06 -5.34
CA TYR A 51 -1.63 -11.41 -4.03
C TYR A 51 -2.06 -12.38 -2.93
N PRO A 52 -1.58 -12.19 -1.69
CA PRO A 52 -2.08 -12.93 -0.55
C PRO A 52 -3.59 -12.73 -0.36
N LYS A 53 -4.25 -13.73 0.24
CA LYS A 53 -5.69 -13.66 0.53
C LYS A 53 -6.06 -14.49 1.74
N TRP A 54 -7.08 -14.03 2.45
CA TRP A 54 -7.78 -14.79 3.46
C TRP A 54 -9.03 -15.41 2.87
N VAL A 55 -9.23 -16.70 3.12
CA VAL A 55 -10.48 -17.40 2.83
C VAL A 55 -11.14 -17.74 4.15
N TYR A 56 -12.29 -17.15 4.43
CA TYR A 56 -13.12 -17.49 5.59
C TYR A 56 -14.21 -18.44 5.11
N TYR A 57 -14.38 -19.56 5.79
CA TYR A 57 -15.31 -20.59 5.36
C TYR A 57 -16.15 -21.13 6.49
N THR A 58 -17.33 -21.62 6.13
CA THR A 58 -18.30 -22.25 7.01
C THR A 58 -18.73 -23.56 6.38
N ILE A 59 -18.54 -24.65 7.12
CA ILE A 59 -19.00 -25.99 6.78
C ILE A 59 -20.32 -26.23 7.51
N TYR A 60 -21.33 -26.64 6.75
CA TYR A 60 -22.68 -26.87 7.26
C TYR A 60 -23.35 -28.05 6.56
N THR A 61 -24.44 -28.54 7.13
CA THR A 61 -25.28 -29.57 6.51
C THR A 61 -26.47 -28.95 5.78
N SER A 62 -26.70 -29.38 4.55
CA SER A 62 -27.90 -29.05 3.79
C SER A 62 -28.63 -30.33 3.41
N GLY A 63 -29.74 -30.61 4.09
CA GLY A 63 -30.44 -31.90 3.97
C GLY A 63 -29.57 -33.07 4.46
N LYS A 64 -29.16 -33.95 3.53
CA LYS A 64 -28.29 -35.11 3.81
C LYS A 64 -26.86 -34.91 3.33
N GLU A 65 -26.54 -33.75 2.77
CA GLU A 65 -25.22 -33.44 2.20
C GLU A 65 -24.50 -32.40 3.05
N TRP A 66 -23.17 -32.38 2.93
CA TRP A 66 -22.33 -31.35 3.50
C TRP A 66 -22.07 -30.28 2.44
N SER A 67 -21.98 -29.03 2.88
CA SER A 67 -21.73 -27.89 2.01
C SER A 67 -20.74 -26.94 2.67
N ILE A 68 -20.02 -26.20 1.84
CA ILE A 68 -19.04 -25.20 2.27
C ILE A 68 -19.42 -23.87 1.63
N ALA A 69 -19.71 -22.88 2.46
CA ALA A 69 -19.78 -21.48 2.05
C ALA A 69 -18.46 -20.81 2.40
N TYR A 70 -17.98 -19.89 1.55
CA TYR A 70 -16.78 -19.15 1.85
C TYR A 70 -16.84 -17.72 1.31
N THR A 71 -16.09 -16.84 1.95
CA THR A 71 -15.79 -15.48 1.48
C THR A 71 -14.29 -15.34 1.31
N VAL A 72 -13.88 -14.56 0.32
CA VAL A 72 -12.47 -14.29 0.04
C VAL A 72 -12.19 -12.83 0.30
N ASN A 73 -11.25 -12.55 1.19
CA ASN A 73 -10.68 -11.23 1.38
C ASN A 73 -9.33 -11.18 0.66
N ASN A 74 -9.31 -10.56 -0.51
CA ASN A 74 -8.07 -10.38 -1.27
C ASN A 74 -7.29 -9.20 -0.69
N SER A 75 -5.96 -9.36 -0.54
CA SER A 75 -5.13 -8.28 -0.03
C SER A 75 -5.09 -7.08 -0.97
N CYS A 76 -5.29 -7.24 -2.28
CA CYS A 76 -5.33 -6.11 -3.19
C CYS A 76 -6.38 -6.35 -4.29
N SER A 77 -7.06 -5.30 -4.74
CA SER A 77 -8.22 -5.39 -5.65
C SER A 77 -8.07 -4.65 -7.00
N SER A 78 -6.99 -3.89 -7.21
CA SER A 78 -6.77 -3.10 -8.44
C SER A 78 -6.01 -3.88 -9.53
N SER A 79 -5.90 -3.30 -10.73
CA SER A 79 -5.46 -3.99 -11.94
C SER A 79 -3.97 -4.31 -12.06
N SER A 80 -3.11 -3.93 -11.10
CA SER A 80 -1.74 -4.47 -10.87
C SER A 80 -1.05 -3.80 -9.66
N PRO A 81 -1.64 -3.82 -8.45
CA PRO A 81 -0.98 -3.27 -7.28
C PRO A 81 0.23 -4.11 -6.88
N ILE A 82 1.23 -3.49 -6.28
CA ILE A 82 2.37 -4.19 -5.67
C ILE A 82 2.03 -4.39 -4.19
N TYR A 83 2.09 -5.64 -3.74
CA TYR A 83 1.89 -5.98 -2.32
C TYR A 83 3.20 -5.77 -1.55
N TYR A 84 3.11 -5.04 -0.44
CA TYR A 84 4.22 -4.79 0.48
C TYR A 84 3.77 -5.07 1.91
N GLU A 85 4.45 -5.98 2.59
CA GLU A 85 4.21 -6.31 3.99
C GLU A 85 5.31 -5.72 4.86
N ARG A 86 4.92 -4.96 5.88
CA ARG A 86 5.84 -4.42 6.88
C ARG A 86 6.24 -5.50 7.87
N SER A 87 7.39 -5.30 8.52
CA SER A 87 7.88 -6.15 9.61
C SER A 87 6.89 -6.36 10.76
N GLU A 88 5.96 -5.42 11.02
CA GLU A 88 4.92 -5.52 12.04
C GLU A 88 3.65 -6.31 11.61
N GLY A 89 3.63 -6.82 10.38
CA GLY A 89 2.50 -7.59 9.82
C GLY A 89 1.36 -6.75 9.23
N THR A 90 1.48 -5.41 9.23
CA THR A 90 0.59 -4.57 8.40
C THR A 90 1.06 -4.59 6.96
N SER A 91 0.17 -4.35 6.00
CA SER A 91 0.53 -4.43 4.58
C SER A 91 -0.16 -3.34 3.76
N LEU A 92 0.45 -2.97 2.64
CA LEU A 92 -0.02 -1.98 1.69
C LEU A 92 -0.17 -2.59 0.29
N CYS A 93 -1.10 -2.03 -0.48
CA CYS A 93 -1.15 -2.15 -1.93
C CYS A 93 -0.67 -0.85 -2.54
N VAL A 94 0.37 -0.93 -3.35
CA VAL A 94 0.99 0.23 -4.00
C VAL A 94 0.65 0.24 -5.48
N THR A 95 0.27 1.38 -6.01
CA THR A 95 0.10 1.60 -7.45
C THR A 95 0.78 2.90 -7.84
N GLY A 96 1.09 3.05 -9.11
CA GLY A 96 1.69 4.27 -9.61
C GLY A 96 1.58 4.37 -11.12
N MET A 97 1.88 5.56 -11.62
CA MET A 97 1.89 5.85 -13.04
C MET A 97 3.14 6.63 -13.40
N ILE A 98 3.69 6.30 -14.56
CA ILE A 98 4.74 7.05 -15.23
C ILE A 98 4.09 7.71 -16.44
N ASP A 99 4.37 9.00 -16.64
CA ASP A 99 3.88 9.73 -17.80
C ASP A 99 4.49 9.15 -19.09
N ASN A 100 3.65 8.82 -20.06
CA ASN A 100 4.08 8.28 -21.34
C ASN A 100 4.25 9.40 -22.36
N GLN A 101 5.47 9.58 -22.87
CA GLN A 101 5.84 10.50 -23.96
C GLN A 101 5.30 11.93 -23.78
N ASP A 102 5.46 12.51 -22.59
CA ASP A 102 5.02 13.87 -22.27
C ASP A 102 3.52 14.13 -22.51
N SER A 103 2.68 13.10 -22.33
CA SER A 103 1.23 13.27 -22.43
C SER A 103 0.71 14.36 -21.49
N THR A 104 1.41 14.61 -20.38
CA THR A 104 1.17 15.73 -19.48
C THR A 104 2.22 16.83 -19.69
N VAL A 105 1.82 17.92 -20.36
CA VAL A 105 2.67 19.10 -20.58
C VAL A 105 3.12 19.68 -19.23
N GLY A 106 4.44 19.80 -19.04
CA GLY A 106 5.05 20.19 -17.76
C GLY A 106 5.24 19.01 -16.78
N GLY A 107 4.28 18.09 -16.73
CA GLY A 107 4.27 16.95 -15.83
C GLY A 107 3.07 16.98 -14.88
N TYR A 108 2.94 15.96 -14.03
CA TYR A 108 1.85 15.83 -13.07
C TYR A 108 1.88 16.94 -12.02
N ASN A 109 0.81 17.71 -11.94
CA ASN A 109 0.54 18.57 -10.78
C ASN A 109 0.00 17.73 -9.61
N TYR A 110 -0.15 18.36 -8.44
CA TYR A 110 -0.67 17.65 -7.26
C TYR A 110 -2.10 17.13 -7.45
N ASP A 111 -2.96 17.87 -8.15
CA ASP A 111 -4.33 17.43 -8.41
C ASP A 111 -4.36 16.18 -9.30
N ASN A 112 -3.41 16.02 -10.24
CA ASN A 112 -3.26 14.81 -11.04
C ASN A 112 -2.95 13.59 -10.16
N LEU A 113 -2.07 13.74 -9.14
CA LEU A 113 -1.80 12.70 -8.16
C LEU A 113 -3.09 12.32 -7.42
N VAL A 114 -3.81 13.30 -6.87
CA VAL A 114 -5.04 13.07 -6.10
C VAL A 114 -6.11 12.39 -6.95
N SER A 115 -6.37 12.90 -8.15
CA SER A 115 -7.34 12.33 -9.09
C SER A 115 -7.00 10.88 -9.44
N TYR A 116 -5.74 10.61 -9.82
CA TYR A 116 -5.32 9.25 -10.17
C TYR A 116 -5.45 8.28 -8.99
N CYS A 117 -5.00 8.68 -7.79
CA CYS A 117 -5.12 7.82 -6.61
C CYS A 117 -6.59 7.52 -6.29
N ASN A 118 -7.47 8.52 -6.36
CA ASN A 118 -8.90 8.36 -6.13
C ASN A 118 -9.57 7.45 -7.16
N GLU A 119 -9.25 7.61 -8.45
CA GLU A 119 -9.73 6.72 -9.52
C GLU A 119 -9.29 5.26 -9.31
N ALA A 120 -8.09 5.07 -8.76
CA ALA A 120 -7.57 3.75 -8.39
C ALA A 120 -8.12 3.23 -7.04
N SER A 121 -9.02 3.95 -6.36
CA SER A 121 -9.50 3.62 -5.01
C SER A 121 -8.37 3.50 -3.97
N THR A 122 -7.40 4.40 -4.06
CA THR A 122 -6.22 4.52 -3.20
C THR A 122 -6.02 5.97 -2.76
N THR A 123 -4.95 6.25 -2.01
CA THR A 123 -4.58 7.62 -1.60
C THR A 123 -3.13 7.92 -1.95
N PRO A 124 -2.74 9.19 -2.14
CA PRO A 124 -1.35 9.59 -2.25
C PRO A 124 -0.49 9.06 -1.09
N ILE A 125 0.77 8.71 -1.35
CA ILE A 125 1.63 8.10 -0.31
C ILE A 125 2.24 9.12 0.65
N SER A 126 2.35 8.74 1.92
CA SER A 126 3.11 9.42 2.96
C SER A 126 3.87 8.39 3.80
N PHE A 127 4.89 8.80 4.58
CA PHE A 127 5.77 7.86 5.29
C PHE A 127 5.71 8.04 6.80
N SER A 128 5.14 7.07 7.51
CA SER A 128 5.17 7.02 8.98
C SER A 128 6.31 6.17 9.54
N TYR A 129 6.94 5.36 8.69
CA TYR A 129 7.92 4.36 9.07
C TYR A 129 9.13 4.45 8.15
N GLN A 130 10.33 4.32 8.72
CA GLN A 130 11.58 4.34 7.94
C GLN A 130 11.65 3.18 6.94
N GLU A 131 11.09 2.02 7.29
CA GLU A 131 10.98 0.85 6.40
C GLU A 131 10.18 1.20 5.13
N ASP A 132 9.09 1.97 5.26
CA ASP A 132 8.30 2.43 4.11
C ASP A 132 9.14 3.33 3.22
N THR A 133 9.83 4.33 3.80
CA THR A 133 10.68 5.22 3.02
C THR A 133 11.70 4.44 2.18
N LEU A 134 12.40 3.48 2.79
CA LEU A 134 13.39 2.64 2.09
C LEU A 134 12.76 1.78 0.99
N TYR A 135 11.63 1.13 1.29
CA TYR A 135 10.93 0.33 0.30
C TYR A 135 10.48 1.16 -0.91
N PHE A 136 9.91 2.34 -0.68
CA PHE A 136 9.43 3.20 -1.75
C PHE A 136 10.57 3.83 -2.56
N THR A 137 11.71 4.17 -1.95
CA THR A 137 12.89 4.59 -2.71
C THR A 137 13.39 3.47 -3.62
N ASP A 138 13.53 2.24 -3.11
CA ASP A 138 13.98 1.09 -3.91
C ASP A 138 12.99 0.77 -5.04
N LEU A 139 11.69 0.87 -4.76
CA LEU A 139 10.63 0.66 -5.75
C LEU A 139 10.72 1.70 -6.88
N ILE A 140 10.87 2.98 -6.55
CA ILE A 140 10.97 4.05 -7.55
C ILE A 140 12.25 3.91 -8.36
N GLU A 141 13.38 3.57 -7.74
CA GLU A 141 14.63 3.28 -8.45
C GLU A 141 14.43 2.12 -9.44
N SER A 142 13.72 1.07 -9.05
CA SER A 142 13.40 -0.06 -9.93
C SER A 142 12.53 0.34 -11.14
N TRP A 143 11.80 1.45 -11.05
CA TRP A 143 11.00 2.01 -12.13
C TRP A 143 11.81 2.93 -13.07
N GLY A 144 13.05 3.26 -12.75
CA GLY A 144 13.93 4.09 -13.59
C GLY A 144 14.04 3.65 -15.06
N PRO A 145 14.23 2.34 -15.36
CA PRO A 145 14.22 1.87 -16.75
C PRO A 145 12.89 2.13 -17.47
N LEU A 146 11.76 2.04 -16.76
CA LEU A 146 10.43 2.36 -17.33
C LEU A 146 10.28 3.85 -17.56
N LEU A 147 10.77 4.70 -16.65
CA LEU A 147 10.82 6.16 -16.83
C LEU A 147 11.57 6.52 -18.12
N PHE A 148 12.74 5.95 -18.35
CA PHE A 148 13.49 6.20 -19.58
C PHE A 148 12.77 5.68 -20.83
N GLN A 149 12.13 4.52 -20.73
CA GLN A 149 11.38 3.94 -21.84
C GLN A 149 10.12 4.73 -22.21
N GLN A 150 9.41 5.29 -21.23
CA GLN A 150 8.12 5.94 -21.43
C GLN A 150 8.27 7.46 -21.57
N ALA A 151 8.97 8.11 -20.63
CA ALA A 151 9.13 9.57 -20.59
C ALA A 151 10.41 10.09 -21.27
N ARG A 152 11.35 9.21 -21.66
CA ARG A 152 12.67 9.58 -22.21
C ARG A 152 13.50 10.45 -21.26
N LEU A 153 13.31 10.26 -19.96
CA LEU A 153 14.02 10.95 -18.89
C LEU A 153 14.74 9.95 -17.98
N ASN A 154 15.84 10.39 -17.37
CA ASN A 154 16.49 9.70 -16.26
C ASN A 154 16.18 10.36 -14.91
N ASN A 155 15.80 11.65 -14.95
CA ASN A 155 15.64 12.51 -13.79
C ASN A 155 14.23 13.05 -13.77
N THR A 156 13.56 12.96 -12.62
CA THR A 156 12.19 13.42 -12.46
C THR A 156 11.86 13.65 -10.99
N TYR A 157 10.79 14.39 -10.76
CA TYR A 157 10.12 14.39 -9.46
C TYR A 157 9.02 13.33 -9.42
N VAL A 158 8.92 12.66 -8.29
CA VAL A 158 7.80 11.76 -7.97
C VAL A 158 6.87 12.49 -7.03
N ARG A 159 5.61 12.60 -7.42
CA ARG A 159 4.55 13.21 -6.62
C ARG A 159 4.12 12.25 -5.51
N ILE A 160 4.19 12.76 -4.30
CA ILE A 160 3.73 12.11 -3.06
C ILE A 160 2.85 13.09 -2.28
N ASP A 161 2.22 12.62 -1.21
CA ASP A 161 1.28 13.42 -0.43
C ASP A 161 1.97 14.53 0.38
N GLY A 162 1.23 15.61 0.64
CA GLY A 162 1.66 16.73 1.45
C GLY A 162 1.79 18.05 0.68
N ILE A 163 0.87 18.98 0.97
CA ILE A 163 0.96 20.39 0.55
C ILE A 163 1.10 21.26 1.80
N ARG A 164 2.02 22.22 1.80
CA ARG A 164 2.07 23.25 2.86
C ARG A 164 0.71 23.92 3.06
N THR A 165 0.30 24.09 4.30
CA THR A 165 -0.86 24.91 4.65
C THR A 165 -0.62 26.36 4.24
N SER A 166 -1.68 27.14 3.98
CA SER A 166 -1.55 28.53 3.53
C SER A 166 -0.71 29.41 4.46
N GLU A 167 -0.74 29.16 5.77
CA GLU A 167 0.10 29.88 6.75
C GLU A 167 1.58 29.52 6.57
N CYS A 168 1.88 28.25 6.34
CA CYS A 168 3.24 27.73 6.21
C CYS A 168 3.88 28.00 4.84
N GLN A 169 3.11 28.37 3.82
CA GLN A 169 3.65 28.84 2.55
C GLN A 169 4.42 30.16 2.71
N LEU A 170 4.00 31.02 3.65
CA LEU A 170 4.63 32.31 3.92
C LEU A 170 5.76 32.23 4.96
N THR A 171 5.70 31.24 5.85
CA THR A 171 6.62 31.12 7.00
C THR A 171 7.14 29.69 7.20
N PRO A 172 7.77 29.08 6.18
CA PRO A 172 8.06 27.63 6.17
C PRO A 172 9.06 27.15 7.24
N LYS A 173 9.79 28.07 7.88
CA LYS A 173 10.88 27.79 8.83
C LYS A 173 10.47 27.76 10.29
N THR A 174 9.19 27.96 10.61
CA THR A 174 8.72 27.81 12.00
C THR A 174 8.66 26.32 12.36
N ASP A 175 8.83 26.01 13.64
CA ASP A 175 8.78 24.62 14.11
C ASP A 175 7.46 23.92 13.74
N GLU A 176 6.34 24.64 13.77
CA GLU A 176 5.05 24.14 13.34
C GLU A 176 5.03 23.81 11.85
N CYS A 177 5.56 24.70 11.00
CA CYS A 177 5.60 24.53 9.55
C CYS A 177 6.62 23.48 9.07
N MET A 178 7.60 23.16 9.91
CA MET A 178 8.54 22.06 9.69
C MET A 178 8.00 20.71 10.19
N SER A 179 6.85 20.70 10.85
CA SER A 179 6.18 19.50 11.34
C SER A 179 5.06 19.03 10.39
N VAL A 180 4.45 17.88 10.71
CA VAL A 180 3.26 17.37 9.99
C VAL A 180 2.12 18.39 9.95
N LYS A 181 1.98 19.23 10.99
CA LYS A 181 0.95 20.29 11.03
C LYS A 181 1.15 21.38 9.98
N GLY A 182 2.38 21.53 9.48
CA GLY A 182 2.71 22.45 8.41
C GLY A 182 2.14 22.04 7.06
N PHE A 183 1.58 20.83 6.95
CA PHE A 183 1.12 20.26 5.70
C PHE A 183 -0.30 19.69 5.81
N THR A 184 -1.01 19.72 4.70
CA THR A 184 -2.27 19.03 4.47
C THR A 184 -1.99 17.76 3.68
N PHE A 185 -2.57 16.64 4.11
CA PHE A 185 -2.48 15.34 3.47
C PHE A 185 -3.86 14.88 3.01
N VAL A 186 -3.94 14.20 1.87
CA VAL A 186 -5.17 13.58 1.37
C VAL A 186 -5.32 12.16 1.90
N GLY A 187 -4.23 11.39 1.90
CA GLY A 187 -4.13 10.10 2.55
C GLY A 187 -3.88 10.22 4.06
N PRO A 188 -3.62 9.09 4.73
CA PRO A 188 -3.25 9.10 6.13
C PRO A 188 -2.01 9.98 6.37
N PRO A 189 -2.08 10.98 7.26
CA PRO A 189 -0.92 11.83 7.53
C PRO A 189 0.18 11.00 8.21
N PRO A 190 1.46 11.31 7.96
CA PRO A 190 2.55 10.63 8.62
C PRO A 190 2.57 10.97 10.12
N LYS A 191 3.05 10.05 10.97
CA LYS A 191 3.17 10.30 12.43
C LYS A 191 4.09 11.48 12.74
N ASN A 192 5.18 11.60 11.98
CA ASN A 192 6.17 12.68 12.01
C ASN A 192 6.89 12.71 10.64
N LEU A 193 7.80 13.67 10.45
CA LEU A 193 8.61 13.75 9.22
C LEU A 193 10.01 13.12 9.38
N ASP A 194 10.27 12.38 10.47
CA ASP A 194 11.58 11.80 10.78
C ASP A 194 11.95 10.66 9.82
N SER A 195 10.94 10.01 9.24
CA SER A 195 11.14 8.96 8.23
C SER A 195 11.51 9.53 6.86
N TYR A 196 11.35 10.83 6.62
CA TYR A 196 11.66 11.48 5.35
C TYR A 196 13.16 11.80 5.30
N VAL A 197 13.85 11.28 4.28
CA VAL A 197 15.28 11.58 4.05
C VAL A 197 15.36 12.82 3.17
N TRP A 198 15.45 13.99 3.79
CA TRP A 198 15.43 15.28 3.07
C TRP A 198 16.77 15.59 2.35
N ILE A 199 16.68 16.35 1.26
CA ILE A 199 17.84 17.01 0.65
C ILE A 199 18.35 18.13 1.57
N THR A 200 17.45 18.98 2.03
CA THR A 200 17.72 20.05 3.01
C THR A 200 16.95 19.77 4.29
N ASP A 201 15.65 20.06 4.32
CA ASP A 201 14.70 19.74 5.38
C ASP A 201 13.27 20.06 4.90
N SER A 202 12.28 19.86 5.76
CA SER A 202 10.86 20.17 5.47
C SER A 202 10.56 21.67 5.33
N SER A 203 11.50 22.58 5.62
CA SER A 203 11.36 24.04 5.44
C SER A 203 11.82 24.52 4.07
N ALA A 204 12.39 23.64 3.24
CA ALA A 204 12.89 23.99 1.92
C ALA A 204 11.83 24.72 1.07
N GLN A 205 12.25 25.82 0.44
CA GLN A 205 11.41 26.63 -0.45
C GLN A 205 12.36 27.46 -1.33
N GLU A 206 12.59 27.03 -2.58
CA GLU A 206 13.47 27.76 -3.50
C GLU A 206 12.73 28.96 -4.10
N THR A 207 11.45 28.77 -4.43
CA THR A 207 10.50 29.79 -4.87
C THR A 207 9.28 29.80 -3.96
N LEU A 208 8.54 30.92 -3.90
CA LEU A 208 7.32 31.02 -3.08
C LEU A 208 6.23 30.01 -3.49
N ASP A 209 6.31 29.46 -4.70
CA ASP A 209 5.38 28.46 -5.21
C ASP A 209 5.75 27.01 -4.81
N ASP A 210 6.96 26.79 -4.27
CA ASP A 210 7.42 25.47 -3.82
C ASP A 210 6.79 25.08 -2.48
N ASN A 211 5.74 24.27 -2.56
CA ASN A 211 4.88 23.96 -1.41
C ASN A 211 4.44 22.50 -1.32
N CYS A 212 4.83 21.64 -2.28
CA CYS A 212 4.48 20.22 -2.30
C CYS A 212 5.68 19.35 -1.98
N ILE A 213 5.50 18.34 -1.15
CA ILE A 213 6.53 17.33 -0.91
C ILE A 213 6.67 16.45 -2.16
N VAL A 214 7.90 16.22 -2.60
CA VAL A 214 8.22 15.33 -3.71
C VAL A 214 9.37 14.41 -3.34
N MET A 215 9.46 13.26 -4.01
CA MET A 215 10.71 12.49 -4.04
C MET A 215 11.50 12.88 -5.28
N VAL A 216 12.83 12.96 -5.16
CA VAL A 216 13.73 13.40 -6.22
C VAL A 216 14.49 12.20 -6.76
N MET A 217 14.20 11.83 -8.00
CA MET A 217 14.99 10.87 -8.76
C MET A 217 15.97 11.66 -9.64
N ASN A 218 17.26 11.61 -9.31
CA ASN A 218 18.29 12.37 -10.00
C ASN A 218 19.54 11.50 -10.25
N ASP A 219 19.52 10.81 -11.38
CA ASP A 219 20.53 9.90 -11.90
C ASP A 219 20.85 8.79 -10.90
N THR A 220 22.09 8.74 -10.42
CA THR A 220 22.59 7.72 -9.47
C THR A 220 22.58 8.20 -8.03
N ASN A 221 22.07 9.41 -7.76
CA ASN A 221 21.97 9.89 -6.38
C ASN A 221 20.83 9.15 -5.68
N PRO A 222 21.00 8.80 -4.38
CA PRO A 222 19.92 8.22 -3.59
C PRO A 222 18.68 9.09 -3.63
N ILE A 223 17.52 8.48 -3.81
CA ILE A 223 16.25 9.21 -3.80
C ILE A 223 16.02 9.85 -2.42
N ARG A 224 15.69 11.14 -2.44
CA ARG A 224 15.46 11.96 -1.25
C ARG A 224 14.23 12.84 -1.41
N MET A 225 13.73 13.37 -0.31
CA MET A 225 12.59 14.27 -0.30
C MET A 225 13.01 15.72 -0.42
N ASP A 226 12.19 16.49 -1.11
CA ASP A 226 12.35 17.93 -1.28
C ASP A 226 10.98 18.61 -1.33
N ILE A 227 10.97 19.93 -1.33
CA ILE A 227 9.77 20.73 -1.50
C ILE A 227 9.84 21.44 -2.85
N ARG A 228 8.84 21.19 -3.70
CA ARG A 228 8.76 21.73 -5.06
C ARG A 228 7.38 22.22 -5.38
N THR A 229 7.26 22.99 -6.46
CA THR A 229 5.98 23.55 -6.88
C THR A 229 4.94 22.46 -7.04
N CYS A 230 3.73 22.74 -6.54
CA CYS A 230 2.58 21.86 -6.70
C CYS A 230 2.07 21.81 -8.14
N SER A 231 2.48 22.77 -8.96
CA SER A 231 2.20 22.81 -10.39
C SER A 231 3.08 21.80 -11.14
N GLY A 232 2.56 21.30 -12.26
CA GLY A 232 3.35 20.49 -13.19
C GLY A 232 4.51 21.28 -13.82
N SER A 233 4.46 22.61 -13.83
CA SER A 233 5.47 23.48 -14.42
C SER A 233 6.15 24.38 -13.40
N GLY A 234 7.35 24.87 -13.71
CA GLY A 234 8.10 25.81 -12.84
C GLY A 234 9.12 25.14 -11.92
N SER A 235 9.15 23.82 -11.92
CA SER A 235 10.18 22.99 -11.27
C SER A 235 11.40 22.78 -12.19
N PRO A 236 12.62 22.63 -11.64
CA PRO A 236 13.82 22.29 -12.44
C PRO A 236 13.72 20.94 -13.18
N LEU A 237 13.01 19.97 -12.59
CA LEU A 237 12.70 18.68 -13.19
C LEU A 237 11.19 18.55 -13.36
N PRO A 238 10.70 17.98 -14.47
CA PRO A 238 9.28 17.72 -14.61
C PRO A 238 8.86 16.55 -13.70
N PRO A 239 7.72 16.65 -13.00
CA PRO A 239 7.17 15.55 -12.22
C PRO A 239 6.48 14.53 -13.13
N LYS A 240 7.14 13.40 -13.44
CA LYS A 240 6.64 12.40 -14.41
C LYS A 240 6.21 11.09 -13.78
N MET A 241 6.19 11.03 -12.45
CA MET A 241 5.76 9.87 -11.69
C MET A 241 4.82 10.28 -10.56
N ILE A 242 3.81 9.45 -10.33
CA ILE A 242 2.86 9.55 -9.21
C ILE A 242 2.77 8.20 -8.53
N VAL A 243 2.64 8.19 -7.20
CA VAL A 243 2.55 6.96 -6.42
C VAL A 243 1.43 7.06 -5.40
N CYS A 244 0.65 5.99 -5.31
CA CYS A 244 -0.50 5.86 -4.43
C CYS A 244 -0.39 4.56 -3.63
N SER A 245 -1.05 4.53 -2.47
CA SER A 245 -1.21 3.31 -1.70
C SER A 245 -2.54 3.25 -0.95
N THR A 246 -2.89 2.05 -0.52
CA THR A 246 -4.00 1.78 0.40
C THR A 246 -3.61 0.61 1.32
N PRO A 247 -4.16 0.49 2.54
CA PRO A 247 -4.04 -0.73 3.33
C PRO A 247 -4.48 -1.96 2.51
N ALA A 248 -3.71 -3.03 2.59
CA ALA A 248 -4.02 -4.24 1.82
C ALA A 248 -5.31 -4.92 2.32
N TRP A 249 -5.51 -4.93 3.63
CA TRP A 249 -6.66 -5.60 4.21
C TRP A 249 -7.77 -4.58 4.47
N GLY A 250 -8.87 -4.70 3.71
CA GLY A 250 -10.14 -4.10 4.10
C GLY A 250 -10.82 -4.99 5.13
N PHE A 251 -11.10 -4.45 6.31
CA PHE A 251 -11.90 -5.10 7.36
C PHE A 251 -13.21 -4.34 7.55
#